data_AF-A0A7J2YRZ7-F1
#
_entry.id   AF-A0A7J2YRZ7-F1
#
_cell.length_a   1.000
_cell.length_b   1.000
_cell.length_c   1.000
_cell.angle_alpha   90.00
_cell.angle_beta   90.00
_cell.angle_gamma   90.00
#
_symmetry.space_group_name_H-M   'P 1'
#
loop_
_entity.id
_entity.type
_entity.pdbx_description
1 polymer ?
#
loop_
_entity_poly.entity_id
_entity_poly.type
_entity_poly.pdbx_seq_one_letter_code
_entity_poly.pdbx_strand_id
1 'polypeptide(L)' 'MPLKPKKIDDIRLPVIECICGEKILLVPNVKQMSKAIEAHAEAHAKKMKGATKKEKEAETERIRDFLTAKVLQKAGET' A
#
# COMPACT_ATOMS: atom_id res chain seq x y z
N MET A 1 3.84 -24.18 -32.08
CA MET A 1 4.97 -24.14 -31.11
C MET A 1 4.39 -23.87 -29.73
N PRO A 2 4.61 -24.73 -28.71
CA PRO A 2 4.04 -24.51 -27.38
C PRO A 2 4.82 -23.42 -26.64
N LEU A 3 4.11 -22.41 -26.13
CA LEU A 3 4.67 -21.32 -25.33
C LEU A 3 5.10 -21.88 -23.97
N LYS A 4 6.40 -21.85 -23.67
CA LYS A 4 6.92 -22.24 -22.35
C LYS A 4 6.38 -21.27 -21.29
N PRO A 5 5.82 -21.76 -20.16
CA PRO A 5 5.40 -20.88 -19.07
C PRO A 5 6.62 -20.17 -18.49
N LYS A 6 6.63 -18.83 -18.57
CA LYS A 6 7.62 -18.00 -17.87
C LYS A 6 7.49 -18.27 -16.37
N LYS A 7 8.58 -18.74 -15.77
CA LYS A 7 8.70 -18.92 -14.32
C LYS A 7 8.43 -17.58 -13.63
N ILE A 8 7.55 -17.59 -12.64
CA ILE A 8 7.09 -16.40 -11.87
C ILE A 8 8.13 -16.02 -10.79
N ASP A 9 9.19 -16.81 -10.64
CA ASP A 9 10.14 -16.77 -9.52
C ASP A 9 11.07 -15.54 -9.44
N ASP A 10 11.00 -14.57 -10.35
CA ASP A 10 11.86 -13.36 -10.33
C ASP A 10 11.08 -12.04 -10.21
N ILE A 11 9.80 -12.08 -9.86
CA ILE A 11 9.05 -10.84 -9.59
C ILE A 11 9.40 -10.36 -8.18
N ARG A 12 10.53 -9.66 -8.04
CA ARG A 12 10.84 -8.84 -6.86
C ARG A 12 9.89 -7.65 -6.85
N LEU A 13 8.71 -7.85 -6.27
CA LEU A 13 7.75 -6.77 -6.11
C LEU A 13 8.33 -5.70 -5.19
N PRO A 14 8.26 -4.41 -5.57
CA PRO A 14 8.66 -3.35 -4.68
C PRO A 14 7.82 -3.40 -3.41
N VAL A 15 8.42 -2.97 -2.30
CA VAL A 15 7.73 -2.85 -1.02
C VAL A 15 7.77 -1.39 -0.60
N ILE A 16 6.65 -0.85 -0.13
CA ILE A 16 6.57 0.45 0.54
C ILE A 16 6.41 0.22 2.03
N GLU A 17 7.08 1.05 2.82
CA GLU A 17 6.98 1.03 4.26
C GLU A 17 6.09 2.19 4.71
N CYS A 18 5.08 1.88 5.52
CA CYS A 18 4.24 2.87 6.19
C CYS A 18 4.99 3.49 7.37
N ILE A 19 4.56 4.67 7.83
CA ILE A 19 5.12 5.32 9.02
C ILE A 19 4.96 4.49 10.31
N CYS A 20 4.04 3.53 10.34
CA CYS A 20 3.90 2.58 11.45
C CYS A 20 4.88 1.40 11.40
N GLY A 21 5.75 1.35 10.39
CA GLY A 21 6.69 0.25 10.16
C GLY A 21 6.10 -0.96 9.45
N GLU A 22 4.79 -0.96 9.12
CA GLU A 22 4.21 -2.02 8.30
C GLU A 22 4.65 -1.90 6.84
N LYS A 23 4.93 -3.05 6.23
CA LYS A 23 5.42 -3.17 4.87
C LYS A 23 4.28 -3.62 3.95
N ILE A 24 4.01 -2.85 2.91
CA ILE A 24 2.97 -3.12 1.92
C ILE A 24 3.65 -3.49 0.59
N LEU A 25 3.29 -4.65 0.05
CA LEU A 25 3.75 -5.10 -1.25
C LEU A 25 3.07 -4.28 -2.37
N LEU A 26 3.87 -3.64 -3.22
CA LEU A 26 3.41 -3.03 -4.46
C LEU A 26 3.18 -4.14 -5.49
N VAL A 27 1.93 -4.43 -5.76
CA VAL A 27 1.53 -5.28 -6.88
C VAL A 27 1.28 -4.43 -8.12
N PRO A 28 1.56 -4.92 -9.34
CA PRO A 28 1.29 -4.19 -10.59
C PRO A 28 -0.20 -3.91 -10.79
N ASN A 29 -1.07 -4.65 -10.09
CA ASN A 29 -2.50 -4.46 -10.14
C ASN A 29 -2.93 -3.29 -9.24
N VAL A 30 -3.16 -2.13 -9.86
CA VAL A 30 -3.58 -0.89 -9.18
C VAL A 30 -4.81 -1.08 -8.29
N LYS A 31 -5.78 -1.93 -8.69
CA LYS A 31 -6.98 -2.20 -7.86
C LYS A 31 -6.63 -2.95 -6.58
N GLN A 32 -5.75 -3.96 -6.66
CA GLN A 32 -5.30 -4.71 -5.49
C GLN A 32 -4.44 -3.83 -4.57
N MET A 33 -3.62 -2.97 -5.16
CA MET A 33 -2.80 -2.01 -4.41
C MET A 33 -3.64 -0.96 -3.69
N SER A 34 -4.64 -0.36 -4.34
CA SER A 34 -5.58 0.57 -3.69
C SER A 34 -6.25 -0.10 -2.50
N LYS A 35 -6.77 -1.33 -2.67
CA LYS A 35 -7.38 -2.08 -1.57
C LYS A 35 -6.41 -2.35 -0.42
N ALA A 36 -5.15 -2.65 -0.70
CA ALA A 36 -4.14 -2.88 0.33
C ALA A 36 -3.85 -1.60 1.14
N ILE A 37 -3.74 -0.45 0.46
CA ILE A 37 -3.54 0.85 1.08
C ILE A 37 -4.75 1.23 1.93
N GLU A 38 -5.96 1.06 1.40
CA GLU A 38 -7.20 1.38 2.11
C GLU A 38 -7.38 0.51 3.36
N ALA A 39 -7.21 -0.81 3.23
CA ALA A 39 -7.31 -1.73 4.36
C ALA A 39 -6.27 -1.41 5.45
N HIS A 40 -5.07 -1.00 5.05
CA HIS A 40 -4.02 -0.60 5.99
C HIS A 40 -4.35 0.74 6.68
N ALA A 41 -4.85 1.73 5.94
CA ALA A 41 -5.28 3.01 6.50
C ALA A 41 -6.46 2.84 7.48
N GLU A 42 -7.41 1.96 7.18
CA GLU A 42 -8.49 1.61 8.11
C GLU A 42 -7.97 0.92 9.38
N ALA A 43 -6.92 0.09 9.26
CA ALA A 43 -6.26 -0.51 10.42
C ALA A 43 -5.64 0.55 11.33
N HIS A 44 -5.10 1.65 10.78
CA HIS A 44 -4.63 2.80 11.56
C HIS A 44 -5.76 3.45 12.37
N ALA A 45 -6.89 3.77 11.75
CA ALA A 45 -8.05 4.31 12.45
C ALA A 45 -8.57 3.39 13.56
N LYS A 46 -8.50 2.07 13.36
CA LYS A 46 -8.88 1.08 14.39
C LYS A 46 -7.87 1.01 15.54
N LYS A 47 -6.58 1.21 15.27
CA LYS A 47 -5.51 1.24 16.29
C LYS A 47 -5.56 2.50 17.16
N MET A 48 -6.10 3.62 16.66
CA MET A 48 -6.31 4.85 17.43
C MET A 48 -7.47 4.71 18.44
N LYS A 49 -7.21 4.03 19.56
CA LYS A 49 -8.16 3.96 20.68
C LYS A 49 -8.27 5.33 21.35
N GLY A 50 -9.48 5.84 21.54
CA GLY A 50 -9.75 7.13 22.20
C GLY A 50 -9.76 8.36 21.29
N ALA A 51 -9.32 8.25 20.03
CA ALA A 51 -9.42 9.33 19.06
C ALA A 51 -10.87 9.55 18.60
N THR A 52 -11.24 10.80 18.36
CA THR A 52 -12.54 11.16 17.77
C THR A 52 -12.65 10.66 16.33
N LYS A 53 -13.87 10.56 15.80
CA LYS A 53 -14.10 10.15 14.41
C LYS A 53 -13.30 11.01 13.42
N LYS A 54 -13.28 12.33 13.63
CA LYS A 54 -12.52 13.28 12.80
C LYS A 54 -11.02 13.02 12.82
N GLU A 55 -10.44 12.70 13.98
CA GLU A 55 -9.01 12.40 14.09
C GLU A 55 -8.66 11.09 13.38
N LYS A 56 -9.53 10.08 13.48
CA LYS A 56 -9.36 8.81 12.75
C LYS A 56 -9.46 9.00 11.25
N GLU A 57 -10.40 9.81 10.78
CA GLU A 57 -10.57 10.15 9.37
C GLU A 57 -9.35 10.91 8.84
N ALA A 58 -8.88 11.91 9.58
CA ALA A 58 -7.69 12.68 9.23
C ALA A 58 -6.41 11.82 9.18
N GLU A 59 -6.23 10.89 10.12
CA GLU A 59 -5.10 9.97 10.09
C GLU A 59 -5.20 8.99 8.92
N THR A 60 -6.39 8.44 8.67
CA THR A 60 -6.63 7.54 7.52
C THR A 60 -6.28 8.22 6.20
N GLU A 61 -6.70 9.48 6.04
CA GLU A 61 -6.39 10.30 4.87
C GLU A 61 -4.88 10.53 4.74
N ARG A 62 -4.21 10.97 5.81
CA ARG A 62 -2.75 11.16 5.83
C ARG A 62 -1.98 9.89 5.46
N ILE A 63 -2.37 8.74 6.00
CA ILE A 63 -1.74 7.45 5.69
C ILE A 63 -1.99 7.08 4.22
N ARG A 64 -3.21 7.29 3.72
CA ARG A 64 -3.55 7.03 2.32
C ARG A 64 -2.72 7.90 1.38
N ASP A 65 -2.64 9.21 1.63
CA ASP A 65 -1.84 10.14 0.82
C ASP A 65 -0.36 9.80 0.86
N PHE A 66 0.18 9.50 2.06
CA PHE A 66 1.57 9.11 2.23
C PHE A 66 1.93 7.84 1.44
N LEU A 67 1.11 6.79 1.57
CA LEU A 67 1.33 5.54 0.86
C LEU A 67 1.17 5.71 -0.65
N THR A 68 0.20 6.52 -1.09
CA THR A 68 -0.01 6.83 -2.50
C THR A 68 1.16 7.62 -3.09
N ALA A 69 1.70 8.59 -2.35
CA ALA A 69 2.89 9.33 -2.76
C ALA A 69 4.10 8.39 -2.90
N LYS A 70 4.32 7.49 -1.93
CA LYS A 70 5.38 6.48 -2.00
C LYS A 70 5.24 5.52 -3.18
N VAL A 71 4.00 5.11 -3.48
CA VAL A 71 3.69 4.32 -4.68
C VAL A 71 4.10 5.07 -5.94
N LEU A 72 3.69 6.33 -6.08
CA LEU A 72 3.98 7.14 -7.26
C LEU A 72 5.48 7.41 -7.41
N GLN A 73 6.19 7.68 -6.32
CA GLN A 73 7.65 7.80 -6.32
C GLN A 73 8.30 6.52 -6.84
N LYS A 74 7.94 5.36 -6.28
CA LYS A 74 8.50 4.07 -6.75
C LYS A 74 8.12 3.72 -8.17
N ALA A 75 6.97 4.18 -8.66
CA ALA A 75 6.56 3.99 -10.05
C ALA A 75 7.30 4.93 -11.02
N GLY A 76 7.72 6.11 -10.56
CA GLY A 76 8.49 7.10 -11.33
C GLY A 76 10.00 6.87 -11.35
N GLU A 77 10.53 6.02 -10.45
CA GLU A 77 11.93 5.59 -10.43
C GLU A 77 12.26 4.48 -11.46
N THR A 78 11.27 4.07 -12.27
CA THR A 78 11.40 3.04 -13.32
C THR A 78 11.65 3.60 -14.71
#